data_AF-A0A261BX08-F1
#
_entry.id   AF-A0A261BX08-F1
#
_cell.length_a   1.000
_cell.length_b   1.000
_cell.length_c   1.000
_cell.angle_alpha   90.00
_cell.angle_beta   90.00
_cell.angle_gamma   90.00
#
_symmetry.space_group_name_H-M   'P 1'
#
loop_
_entity.id
_entity.type
_entity.pdbx_description
1 polymer ?
#
loop_
_entity_poly.entity_id
_entity_poly.type
_entity_poly.pdbx_seq_one_letter_code
_entity_poly.pdbx_strand_id
1 'polypeptide(L)'
;ELVAEGTRLNEALHTWDQIEKLAEIGKEVDIEAVQKRIIETETILSKMNKERNMKSARVEVLSELITVKNTNLETMKTEEEALKTAVEAMVSAPQEEFRRCVEELLKFSNADIKNLSKITKPSVGIRLCCEMLRTIFEPNFKPKRHAAETWQESVKFVSDKSFFIKLATCDADILSVDQMKILKKYVERAEFNANKIEHESIVCACLCRWISAFLELAW
;
A
#
# COMPACT_ATOMS: atom_id res chain seq x y z
N GLU A 1 103.88 -8.52 -39.14
CA GLU A 1 102.70 -8.84 -39.98
C GLU A 1 102.10 -10.20 -39.61
N LEU A 2 102.86 -11.30 -39.65
CA LEU A 2 102.38 -12.66 -39.30
C LEU A 2 101.70 -12.81 -37.91
N VAL A 3 102.19 -12.13 -36.87
CA VAL A 3 101.58 -12.21 -35.52
C VAL A 3 100.21 -11.53 -35.48
N ALA A 4 100.07 -10.37 -36.14
CA ALA A 4 98.79 -9.65 -36.21
C ALA A 4 97.75 -10.42 -37.05
N GLU A 5 98.22 -11.14 -38.06
CA GLU A 5 97.39 -12.02 -38.88
C GLU A 5 96.93 -13.27 -38.10
N GLY A 6 97.81 -13.87 -37.29
CA GLY A 6 97.45 -14.95 -36.37
C GLY A 6 96.44 -14.56 -35.30
N THR A 7 96.57 -13.37 -34.71
CA THR A 7 95.59 -12.85 -33.74
C THR A 7 94.22 -12.64 -34.38
N ARG A 8 94.16 -12.05 -35.58
CA ARG A 8 92.91 -11.88 -36.34
C ARG A 8 92.25 -13.21 -36.67
N LEU A 9 93.04 -14.23 -37.01
CA LEU A 9 92.53 -15.56 -37.34
C LEU A 9 91.93 -16.25 -36.09
N ASN A 10 92.55 -16.06 -34.93
CA ASN A 10 92.05 -16.58 -33.66
C ASN A 10 90.77 -15.87 -33.20
N GLU A 11 90.68 -14.54 -33.40
CA GLU A 11 89.45 -13.78 -33.18
C GLU A 11 88.33 -14.26 -34.11
N ALA A 12 88.63 -14.47 -35.40
CA ALA A 12 87.65 -14.98 -36.36
C ALA A 12 87.14 -16.39 -35.98
N LEU A 13 88.02 -17.28 -35.53
CA LEU A 13 87.65 -18.61 -35.03
C LEU A 13 86.76 -18.55 -33.79
N HIS A 14 87.07 -17.66 -32.84
CA HIS A 14 86.25 -17.46 -31.66
C HIS A 14 84.85 -16.90 -32.02
N THR A 15 84.79 -15.93 -32.93
CA THR A 15 83.51 -15.43 -33.45
C THR A 15 82.72 -16.55 -34.13
N TRP A 16 83.38 -17.44 -34.86
CA TRP A 16 82.73 -18.57 -35.53
C TRP A 16 82.14 -19.57 -34.52
N ASP A 17 82.89 -19.95 -33.48
CA ASP A 17 82.41 -20.82 -32.39
C ASP A 17 81.22 -20.20 -31.63
N GLN A 18 81.24 -18.87 -31.42
CA GLN A 18 80.10 -18.16 -30.84
C GLN A 18 78.87 -18.19 -31.75
N ILE A 19 79.05 -18.05 -33.07
CA ILE A 19 77.95 -18.14 -34.04
C ILE A 19 77.36 -19.56 -34.05
N GLU A 20 78.19 -20.60 -33.99
CA GLU A 20 77.72 -21.99 -33.98
C GLU A 20 76.92 -22.32 -32.70
N LYS A 21 77.40 -21.86 -31.54
CA LYS A 21 76.66 -22.00 -30.26
C LYS A 21 75.31 -21.27 -30.29
N LEU A 22 75.27 -20.05 -30.83
CA LEU A 22 74.02 -19.31 -30.98
C LEU A 22 73.07 -19.98 -31.98
N ALA A 23 73.60 -20.58 -33.05
CA ALA A 23 72.81 -21.35 -34.01
C ALA A 23 72.21 -22.62 -33.37
N GLU A 24 72.95 -23.30 -32.50
CA GLU A 24 72.49 -24.50 -31.81
C GLU A 24 71.39 -24.20 -30.78
N ILE A 25 71.54 -23.13 -29.99
CA ILE A 25 70.47 -22.63 -29.10
C ILE A 25 69.20 -22.26 -29.91
N GLY A 26 69.40 -21.70 -31.10
CA GLY A 26 68.31 -21.39 -32.04
C GLY A 26 67.57 -22.62 -32.59
N LYS A 27 68.19 -23.82 -32.58
CA LYS A 27 67.54 -25.08 -33.01
C LYS A 27 66.63 -25.68 -31.94
N GLU A 28 66.93 -25.49 -30.65
CA GLU A 28 66.08 -26.01 -29.56
C GLU A 28 64.78 -25.22 -29.39
N VAL A 29 64.75 -23.96 -29.85
CA VAL A 29 63.55 -23.13 -29.85
C VAL A 29 62.84 -23.27 -31.19
N ASP A 30 61.75 -24.03 -31.22
CA ASP A 30 60.84 -24.04 -32.37
C ASP A 30 60.11 -22.68 -32.48
N ILE A 31 60.73 -21.77 -33.22
CA ILE A 31 60.27 -20.40 -33.45
C ILE A 31 58.86 -20.41 -34.07
N GLU A 32 58.55 -21.36 -34.96
CA GLU A 32 57.24 -21.47 -35.60
C GLU A 32 56.17 -21.88 -34.58
N ALA A 33 56.46 -22.86 -33.72
CA ALA A 33 55.56 -23.25 -32.64
C ALA A 33 55.34 -22.15 -31.60
N VAL A 34 56.35 -21.32 -31.33
CA VAL A 34 56.20 -20.13 -30.47
C VAL A 34 55.34 -19.07 -31.16
N GLN A 35 55.59 -18.76 -32.43
CA GLN A 35 54.79 -17.80 -33.21
C GLN A 35 53.33 -18.21 -33.31
N LYS A 36 53.05 -19.49 -33.56
CA LYS A 36 51.68 -20.02 -33.59
C LYS A 36 50.96 -19.83 -32.25
N ARG A 37 51.63 -20.14 -31.13
CA ARG A 37 51.07 -19.92 -29.78
C ARG A 37 50.82 -18.45 -29.48
N ILE A 38 51.68 -17.55 -29.96
CA ILE A 38 51.46 -16.10 -29.83
C ILE A 38 50.18 -15.69 -30.57
N ILE A 39 50.03 -16.08 -31.85
CA ILE A 39 48.84 -15.77 -32.66
C ILE A 39 47.55 -16.33 -32.03
N GLU A 40 47.59 -17.56 -31.54
CA GLU A 40 46.46 -18.18 -30.82
C GLU A 40 46.10 -17.38 -29.55
N THR A 41 47.11 -16.99 -28.77
CA THR A 41 46.92 -16.19 -27.54
C THR A 41 46.38 -14.80 -27.84
N GLU A 42 46.88 -14.12 -28.88
CA GLU A 42 46.38 -12.82 -29.35
C GLU A 42 44.92 -12.90 -29.80
N THR A 43 44.57 -13.97 -30.50
CA THR A 43 43.19 -14.22 -30.94
C THR A 43 42.24 -14.42 -29.75
N ILE A 44 42.66 -15.20 -28.75
CA ILE A 44 41.88 -15.41 -27.51
C ILE A 44 41.74 -14.09 -26.75
N LEU A 45 42.84 -13.33 -26.59
CA LEU A 45 42.84 -12.04 -25.90
C LEU A 45 41.88 -11.04 -26.59
N SER A 46 41.88 -11.00 -27.92
CA SER A 46 40.97 -10.14 -28.70
C SER A 46 39.50 -10.50 -28.47
N LYS A 47 39.16 -11.80 -28.44
CA LYS A 47 37.80 -12.26 -28.13
C LYS A 47 37.39 -11.89 -26.71
N MET A 48 38.26 -12.16 -25.72
CA MET A 48 38.02 -11.81 -24.33
C MET A 48 37.83 -10.30 -24.13
N ASN A 49 38.60 -9.47 -24.83
CA ASN A 49 38.48 -8.01 -24.72
C ASN A 49 37.13 -7.51 -25.27
N LYS A 50 36.65 -8.09 -26.39
CA LYS A 50 35.31 -7.79 -26.93
C LYS A 50 34.21 -8.19 -25.94
N GLU A 51 34.28 -9.39 -25.36
CA GLU A 51 33.32 -9.85 -24.35
C GLU A 51 33.32 -8.97 -23.09
N ARG A 52 34.51 -8.58 -22.61
CA ARG A 52 34.66 -7.66 -21.49
C ARG A 52 33.98 -6.33 -21.77
N ASN A 53 34.22 -5.75 -22.94
CA ASN A 53 33.62 -4.46 -23.33
C ASN A 53 32.09 -4.54 -23.38
N MET A 54 31.54 -5.61 -23.96
CA MET A 54 30.08 -5.83 -23.99
C MET A 54 29.50 -5.97 -22.57
N LYS A 55 30.15 -6.75 -21.71
CA LYS A 55 29.73 -6.90 -20.30
C LYS A 55 29.83 -5.58 -19.53
N SER A 56 30.88 -4.80 -19.76
CA SER A 56 31.06 -3.48 -19.14
C SER A 56 29.91 -2.53 -19.51
N ALA A 57 29.57 -2.43 -20.80
CA ALA A 57 28.44 -1.60 -21.25
C ALA A 57 27.11 -2.07 -20.65
N ARG A 58 26.89 -3.39 -20.53
CA ARG A 58 25.69 -3.93 -19.88
C ARG A 58 25.62 -3.60 -18.39
N VAL A 59 26.75 -3.65 -17.68
CA VAL A 59 26.82 -3.32 -16.25
C VAL A 59 26.49 -1.84 -16.03
N GLU A 60 26.98 -0.95 -16.89
CA GLU A 60 26.68 0.49 -16.83
C GLU A 60 25.18 0.76 -16.98
N VAL A 61 24.53 0.18 -18.01
CA VAL A 61 23.07 0.31 -18.20
C VAL A 61 22.27 -0.24 -17.02
N LEU A 62 22.69 -1.38 -16.46
CA LEU A 62 22.02 -1.95 -15.29
C LEU A 62 22.21 -1.08 -14.04
N SER A 63 23.38 -0.47 -13.88
CA SER A 63 23.66 0.46 -12.78
C SER A 63 22.76 1.68 -12.84
N GLU A 64 22.60 2.30 -14.02
CA GLU A 64 21.68 3.41 -14.22
C GLU A 64 20.23 3.01 -13.94
N LEU A 65 19.81 1.84 -14.43
CA LEU A 65 18.46 1.32 -14.18
C LEU A 65 18.19 1.09 -12.69
N ILE A 66 19.18 0.57 -11.95
CA ILE A 66 19.07 0.38 -10.49
C ILE A 66 18.92 1.74 -9.80
N THR A 67 19.72 2.74 -10.19
CA THR A 67 19.61 4.10 -9.66
C THR A 67 18.21 4.68 -9.86
N VAL A 68 17.68 4.61 -11.09
CA VAL A 68 16.32 5.09 -11.41
C VAL A 68 15.27 4.35 -10.59
N LYS A 69 15.35 3.02 -10.50
CA LYS A 69 14.40 2.22 -9.72
C LYS A 69 14.44 2.54 -8.23
N ASN A 70 15.63 2.74 -7.66
CA ASN A 70 15.78 3.11 -6.26
C ASN A 70 15.19 4.49 -5.99
N THR A 71 15.43 5.48 -6.86
CA THR A 71 14.81 6.80 -6.73
C THR A 71 13.29 6.71 -6.76
N ASN A 72 12.72 5.99 -7.73
CA ASN A 72 11.27 5.81 -7.82
C ASN A 72 10.69 5.11 -6.59
N LEU A 73 11.38 4.09 -6.07
CA LEU A 73 10.94 3.37 -4.87
C LEU A 73 10.91 4.30 -3.65
N GLU A 74 11.92 5.14 -3.45
CA GLU A 74 11.93 6.08 -2.33
C GLU A 74 10.84 7.16 -2.48
N THR A 75 10.55 7.62 -3.70
CA THR A 75 9.41 8.51 -3.96
C THR A 75 8.10 7.84 -3.59
N MET A 76 7.86 6.62 -4.07
CA MET A 76 6.63 5.88 -3.77
C MET A 76 6.45 5.62 -2.27
N LYS A 77 7.52 5.27 -1.54
CA LYS A 77 7.46 5.11 -0.07
C LYS A 77 7.07 6.40 0.63
N THR A 78 7.61 7.53 0.17
CA THR A 78 7.29 8.84 0.74
C THR A 78 5.82 9.19 0.50
N GLU A 79 5.31 8.92 -0.70
CA GLU A 79 3.90 9.11 -1.04
C GLU A 79 2.97 8.19 -0.24
N GLU A 80 3.36 6.92 -0.06
CA GLU A 80 2.62 5.94 0.75
C GLU A 80 2.50 6.40 2.21
N GLU A 81 3.61 6.82 2.82
CA GLU A 81 3.61 7.28 4.21
C GLU A 81 2.79 8.57 4.39
N ALA A 82 2.87 9.48 3.40
CA ALA A 82 2.05 10.69 3.39
C ALA A 82 0.56 10.36 3.29
N LEU A 83 0.17 9.41 2.42
CA LEU A 83 -1.21 8.98 2.26
C LEU A 83 -1.72 8.28 3.54
N LYS A 84 -0.92 7.39 4.12
CA LYS A 84 -1.25 6.70 5.37
C LYS A 84 -1.48 7.70 6.51
N THR A 85 -0.60 8.68 6.64
CA THR A 85 -0.73 9.75 7.64
C THR A 85 -2.00 10.57 7.40
N ALA A 86 -2.32 10.91 6.15
CA ALA A 86 -3.52 11.66 5.80
C ALA A 86 -4.79 10.87 6.13
N VAL A 87 -4.85 9.58 5.79
CA VAL A 87 -6.00 8.71 6.10
C VAL A 87 -6.21 8.57 7.61
N GLU A 88 -5.14 8.32 8.38
CA GLU A 88 -5.22 8.23 9.84
C GLU A 88 -5.75 9.55 10.45
N ALA A 89 -5.27 10.69 9.96
CA ALA A 89 -5.74 12.00 10.40
C ALA A 89 -7.23 12.24 10.08
N MET A 90 -7.72 11.75 8.93
CA MET A 90 -9.13 11.89 8.53
C MET A 90 -10.07 10.99 9.33
N VAL A 91 -9.61 9.80 9.70
CA VAL A 91 -10.48 8.75 10.27
C VAL A 91 -10.42 8.69 11.80
N SER A 92 -9.32 9.12 12.43
CA SER A 92 -9.14 9.05 13.88
C SER A 92 -10.22 9.80 14.69
N ALA A 93 -10.58 11.02 14.29
CA ALA A 93 -11.62 11.79 14.98
C ALA A 93 -13.03 11.18 14.83
N PRO A 94 -13.50 10.81 13.62
CA PRO A 94 -14.76 10.07 13.46
C PRO A 94 -14.81 8.74 14.22
N GLN A 95 -13.71 7.97 14.23
CA GLN A 95 -13.62 6.71 14.97
C GLN A 95 -13.78 6.91 16.46
N GLU A 96 -13.10 7.93 17.01
CA GLU A 96 -13.19 8.26 18.43
C GLU A 96 -14.60 8.72 18.81
N GLU A 97 -15.24 9.55 17.99
CA GLU A 97 -16.62 9.99 18.24
C GLU A 97 -17.62 8.83 18.17
N PHE A 98 -17.47 7.93 17.20
CA PHE A 98 -18.29 6.72 17.11
C PHE A 98 -18.11 5.82 18.34
N ARG A 99 -16.85 5.61 18.78
CA ARG A 99 -16.54 4.86 20.00
C ARG A 99 -17.21 5.47 21.23
N ARG A 100 -17.16 6.80 21.38
CA ARG A 100 -17.84 7.51 22.47
C ARG A 100 -19.36 7.34 22.42
N CYS A 101 -19.96 7.42 21.23
CA CYS A 101 -21.39 7.17 21.06
C CYS A 101 -21.78 5.74 21.45
N VAL A 102 -20.98 4.73 21.08
CA VAL A 102 -21.21 3.34 21.51
C VAL A 102 -21.11 3.20 23.02
N GLU A 103 -20.11 3.81 23.66
CA GLU A 103 -19.98 3.81 25.12
C GLU A 103 -21.16 4.49 25.83
N GLU A 104 -21.69 5.59 25.29
CA GLU A 104 -22.91 6.21 25.80
C GLU A 104 -24.12 5.29 25.67
N LEU A 105 -24.29 4.63 24.52
CA LEU A 105 -25.39 3.71 24.29
C LEU A 105 -25.38 2.53 25.26
N LEU A 106 -24.21 2.01 25.59
CA LEU A 106 -24.05 0.88 26.52
C LEU A 106 -24.40 1.22 27.98
N LYS A 107 -24.57 2.51 28.32
CA LYS A 107 -25.04 2.93 29.65
C LYS A 107 -26.55 2.78 29.84
N PHE A 108 -27.33 2.70 28.75
CA PHE A 108 -28.77 2.55 28.84
C PHE A 108 -29.16 1.13 29.24
N SER A 109 -30.13 1.02 30.14
CA SER A 109 -30.73 -0.26 30.50
C SER A 109 -31.76 -0.69 29.45
N ASN A 110 -32.08 -1.99 29.43
CA ASN A 110 -33.22 -2.50 28.66
C ASN A 110 -34.56 -1.80 28.99
N ALA A 111 -34.71 -1.25 30.20
CA ALA A 111 -35.91 -0.53 30.59
C ALA A 111 -35.99 0.85 29.92
N ASP A 112 -34.86 1.55 29.81
CA ASP A 112 -34.77 2.85 29.13
C ASP A 112 -35.14 2.71 27.65
N ILE A 113 -34.62 1.66 27.01
CA ILE A 113 -34.91 1.33 25.62
C ILE A 113 -36.40 1.00 25.42
N LYS A 114 -36.99 0.20 26.31
CA LYS A 114 -38.42 -0.13 26.25
C LYS A 114 -39.32 1.10 26.42
N ASN A 115 -38.86 2.19 27.03
CA ASN A 115 -39.66 3.41 27.14
C ASN A 115 -39.95 4.04 25.77
N LEU A 116 -39.15 3.77 24.74
CA LEU A 116 -39.45 4.20 23.37
C LEU A 116 -40.82 3.70 22.89
N SER A 117 -41.16 2.45 23.21
CA SER A 117 -42.47 1.87 22.86
C SER A 117 -43.67 2.52 23.54
N LYS A 118 -43.44 3.32 24.60
CA LYS A 118 -44.49 4.08 25.30
C LYS A 118 -44.80 5.42 24.63
N ILE A 119 -43.98 5.86 23.68
CA ILE A 119 -44.21 7.09 22.90
C ILE A 119 -45.32 6.82 21.89
N THR A 120 -46.52 7.32 22.18
CA THR A 120 -47.71 7.12 21.33
C THR A 120 -47.79 8.10 20.17
N LYS A 121 -47.19 9.29 20.31
CA LYS A 121 -47.19 10.36 19.30
C LYS A 121 -45.78 10.94 19.15
N PRO A 122 -44.88 10.23 18.45
CA PRO A 122 -43.49 10.67 18.31
C PRO A 122 -43.38 11.96 17.48
N SER A 123 -42.42 12.81 17.82
CA SER A 123 -42.02 13.91 16.92
C SER A 123 -41.47 13.40 15.59
N VAL A 124 -41.35 14.32 14.61
CA VAL A 124 -40.72 14.02 13.32
C VAL A 124 -39.29 13.52 13.52
N GLY A 125 -38.52 14.14 14.42
CA GLY A 125 -37.14 13.76 14.70
C GLY A 125 -37.00 12.34 15.24
N ILE A 126 -37.85 11.94 16.19
CA ILE A 126 -37.85 10.55 16.70
C ILE A 126 -38.20 9.55 15.61
N ARG A 127 -39.20 9.85 14.75
CA ARG A 127 -39.53 8.95 13.63
C ARG A 127 -38.37 8.82 12.65
N LEU A 128 -37.75 9.92 12.26
CA LEU A 128 -36.57 9.91 11.38
C LEU A 128 -35.44 9.08 11.98
N CYS A 129 -35.16 9.23 13.28
CA CYS A 129 -34.15 8.42 13.97
C CYS A 129 -34.41 6.92 13.82
N CYS A 130 -35.63 6.45 14.10
CA CYS A 130 -35.94 5.03 14.00
C CYS A 130 -35.96 4.54 12.54
N GLU A 131 -36.47 5.34 11.61
CA GLU A 131 -36.46 5.01 10.18
C GLU A 131 -35.04 4.92 9.59
N MET A 132 -34.12 5.78 10.05
CA MET A 132 -32.69 5.71 9.69
C MET A 132 -32.07 4.39 10.15
N LEU A 133 -32.32 4.00 11.40
CA LEU A 133 -31.81 2.73 11.93
C LEU A 133 -32.36 1.53 11.17
N ARG A 134 -33.65 1.54 10.82
CA ARG A 134 -34.24 0.53 9.93
C ARG A 134 -33.56 0.53 8.57
N THR A 135 -33.32 1.70 7.98
CA THR A 135 -32.65 1.82 6.67
C THR A 135 -31.23 1.27 6.71
N ILE A 136 -30.49 1.48 7.80
CA ILE A 136 -29.14 0.96 8.00
C ILE A 136 -29.15 -0.58 8.05
N PHE A 137 -30.01 -1.17 8.88
CA PHE A 137 -29.96 -2.60 9.18
C PHE A 137 -30.89 -3.48 8.32
N GLU A 138 -31.81 -2.89 7.57
CA GLU A 138 -32.73 -3.59 6.68
C GLU A 138 -32.71 -2.95 5.29
N PRO A 139 -31.89 -3.46 4.36
CA PRO A 139 -31.72 -2.88 3.03
C PRO A 139 -33.00 -2.73 2.21
N ASN A 140 -34.01 -3.55 2.49
CA ASN A 140 -35.31 -3.52 1.81
C ASN A 140 -36.36 -2.64 2.53
N PHE A 141 -35.99 -1.96 3.62
CA PHE A 141 -36.90 -1.10 4.35
C PHE A 141 -37.35 0.08 3.49
N LYS A 142 -38.67 0.29 3.46
CA LYS A 142 -39.30 1.45 2.84
C LYS A 142 -40.40 1.96 3.78
N PRO A 143 -40.37 3.24 4.19
CA PRO A 143 -41.45 3.81 4.99
C PRO A 143 -42.80 3.61 4.30
N LYS A 144 -43.81 3.19 5.06
CA LYS A 144 -45.17 3.05 4.54
C LYS A 144 -45.80 4.42 4.38
N ARG A 145 -46.85 4.49 3.54
CA ARG A 145 -47.64 5.72 3.33
C ARG A 145 -48.24 6.25 4.63
N HIS A 146 -48.59 5.35 5.57
CA HIS A 146 -49.09 5.72 6.89
C HIS A 146 -47.94 5.77 7.92
N ALA A 147 -47.64 6.98 8.39
CA ALA A 147 -46.54 7.22 9.32
C ALA A 147 -46.73 6.50 10.68
N ALA A 148 -47.98 6.28 11.11
CA ALA A 148 -48.27 5.58 12.36
C ALA A 148 -47.91 4.09 12.31
N GLU A 149 -48.18 3.42 11.18
CA GLU A 149 -47.78 2.02 10.98
C GLU A 149 -46.26 1.88 10.90
N THR A 150 -45.62 2.75 10.11
CA THR A 150 -44.15 2.80 10.02
C THR A 150 -43.51 2.99 11.38
N TRP A 151 -44.09 3.88 12.22
CA TRP A 151 -43.63 4.09 13.59
C TRP A 151 -43.73 2.82 14.43
N GLN A 152 -44.89 2.15 14.44
CA GLN A 152 -45.09 0.93 15.25
C GLN A 152 -44.09 -0.19 14.89
N GLU A 153 -43.81 -0.37 13.61
CA GLU A 153 -42.82 -1.34 13.14
C GLU A 153 -41.39 -0.92 13.51
N SER A 154 -41.06 0.36 13.33
CA SER A 154 -39.72 0.90 13.61
C SER A 154 -39.41 0.87 15.10
N VAL A 155 -40.37 1.26 15.96
CA VAL A 155 -40.17 1.25 17.41
C VAL A 155 -40.01 -0.18 17.94
N LYS A 156 -40.74 -1.15 17.37
CA LYS A 156 -40.59 -2.57 17.70
C LYS A 156 -39.19 -3.08 17.37
N PHE A 157 -38.64 -2.67 16.23
CA PHE A 157 -37.29 -3.03 15.81
C PHE A 157 -36.21 -2.47 16.74
N VAL A 158 -36.24 -1.16 17.02
CA VAL A 158 -35.22 -0.53 17.87
C VAL A 158 -35.35 -0.92 19.35
N SER A 159 -36.53 -1.38 19.78
CA SER A 159 -36.77 -1.87 21.15
C SER A 159 -36.36 -3.34 21.34
N ASP A 160 -35.91 -4.02 20.28
CA ASP A 160 -35.45 -5.41 20.38
C ASP A 160 -34.12 -5.48 21.14
N LYS A 161 -33.99 -6.46 22.05
CA LYS A 161 -32.80 -6.59 22.90
C LYS A 161 -31.51 -6.82 22.09
N SER A 162 -31.60 -7.49 20.95
CA SER A 162 -30.44 -7.78 20.10
C SER A 162 -30.00 -6.55 19.29
N PHE A 163 -30.86 -5.54 19.17
CA PHE A 163 -30.57 -4.36 18.36
C PHE A 163 -29.37 -3.57 18.87
N PHE A 164 -29.22 -3.43 20.20
CA PHE A 164 -28.07 -2.72 20.78
C PHE A 164 -26.74 -3.44 20.56
N ILE A 165 -26.77 -4.78 20.51
CA ILE A 165 -25.58 -5.55 20.12
C ILE A 165 -25.23 -5.22 18.67
N LYS A 166 -26.22 -5.15 17.77
CA LYS A 166 -25.97 -4.75 16.37
C LYS A 166 -25.35 -3.37 16.28
N LEU A 167 -25.80 -2.39 17.07
CA LEU A 167 -25.21 -1.03 17.09
C LEU A 167 -23.75 -1.04 17.54
N ALA A 168 -23.43 -1.82 18.59
CA ALA A 168 -22.09 -1.88 19.15
C ALA A 168 -21.09 -2.65 18.27
N THR A 169 -21.57 -3.55 17.41
CA THR A 169 -20.71 -4.40 16.56
C THR A 169 -20.82 -4.09 15.07
N CYS A 170 -21.54 -3.04 14.69
CA CYS A 170 -21.74 -2.68 13.28
C CYS A 170 -20.47 -2.07 12.69
N ASP A 171 -20.13 -2.49 11.48
CA ASP A 171 -19.15 -1.81 10.63
C ASP A 171 -19.87 -0.85 9.66
N ALA A 172 -19.24 0.25 9.27
CA ALA A 172 -19.76 1.20 8.30
C ALA A 172 -19.92 0.58 6.89
N ASP A 173 -19.15 -0.47 6.59
CA ASP A 173 -19.15 -1.19 5.31
C ASP A 173 -20.47 -1.90 4.97
N ILE A 174 -21.43 -1.97 5.91
CA ILE A 174 -22.74 -2.59 5.64
C ILE A 174 -23.63 -1.77 4.69
N LEU A 175 -23.31 -0.49 4.47
CA LEU A 175 -24.15 0.42 3.72
C LEU A 175 -23.93 0.31 2.21
N SER A 176 -25.01 0.09 1.47
CA SER A 176 -25.02 0.29 0.03
C SER A 176 -25.05 1.78 -0.34
N VAL A 177 -24.56 2.10 -1.54
CA VAL A 177 -24.60 3.45 -2.11
C VAL A 177 -26.01 4.06 -2.10
N ASP A 178 -27.04 3.24 -2.31
CA ASP A 178 -28.43 3.71 -2.30
C ASP A 178 -28.94 4.00 -0.88
N GLN A 179 -28.57 3.17 0.12
CA GLN A 179 -28.84 3.48 1.53
C GLN A 179 -28.17 4.79 1.95
N MET A 180 -26.90 5.00 1.57
CA MET A 180 -26.17 6.25 1.88
C MET A 180 -26.89 7.48 1.30
N LYS A 181 -27.36 7.41 0.04
CA LYS A 181 -28.13 8.50 -0.59
C LYS A 181 -29.43 8.81 0.14
N ILE A 182 -30.12 7.79 0.65
CA ILE A 182 -31.36 7.96 1.43
C ILE A 182 -31.04 8.60 2.79
N LEU A 183 -30.05 8.05 3.49
CA LEU A 183 -29.64 8.51 4.82
C LEU A 183 -29.13 9.94 4.80
N LYS A 184 -28.40 10.34 3.75
CA LYS A 184 -27.96 11.74 3.54
C LYS A 184 -29.14 12.73 3.54
N LYS A 185 -30.23 12.39 2.86
CA LYS A 185 -31.45 13.22 2.83
C LYS A 185 -32.17 13.29 4.19
N TYR A 186 -31.89 12.36 5.10
CA TYR A 186 -32.46 12.35 6.44
C TYR A 186 -31.63 13.20 7.40
N VAL A 187 -30.29 13.10 7.38
CA VAL A 187 -29.41 13.95 8.21
C VAL A 187 -29.47 15.44 7.85
N GLU A 188 -29.76 15.78 6.59
CA GLU A 188 -29.94 17.18 6.16
C GLU A 188 -31.24 17.81 6.71
N ARG A 189 -32.16 17.03 7.30
CA ARG A 189 -33.41 17.55 7.86
C ARG A 189 -33.18 18.19 9.22
N ALA A 190 -33.66 19.41 9.40
CA ALA A 190 -33.50 20.17 10.63
C ALA A 190 -34.20 19.54 11.86
N GLU A 191 -35.15 18.63 11.64
CA GLU A 191 -35.83 17.84 12.66
C GLU A 191 -34.98 16.69 13.19
N PHE A 192 -34.00 16.21 12.41
CA PHE A 192 -33.03 15.21 12.87
C PHE A 192 -31.90 15.92 13.65
N ASN A 193 -32.18 16.21 14.91
CA ASN A 193 -31.26 16.91 15.78
C ASN A 193 -31.37 16.39 17.21
N ALA A 194 -30.27 15.88 17.76
CA ALA A 194 -30.22 15.26 19.09
C ALA A 194 -30.74 16.20 20.19
N ASN A 195 -30.32 17.47 20.19
CA ASN A 195 -30.73 18.45 21.20
C ASN A 195 -32.24 18.76 21.14
N LYS A 196 -32.83 18.72 19.94
CA LYS A 196 -34.26 18.95 19.77
C LYS A 196 -35.11 17.78 20.26
N ILE A 197 -34.61 16.54 20.20
CA ILE A 197 -35.39 15.35 20.57
C ILE A 197 -35.11 14.84 21.98
N GLU A 198 -34.03 15.31 22.63
CA GLU A 198 -33.60 14.83 23.94
C GLU A 198 -34.67 14.97 25.03
N HIS A 199 -35.44 16.07 25.00
CA HIS A 199 -36.54 16.31 25.93
C HIS A 199 -37.66 15.27 25.81
N GLU A 200 -37.83 14.66 24.63
CA GLU A 200 -38.83 13.63 24.36
C GLU A 200 -38.24 12.22 24.60
N SER A 201 -36.97 12.00 24.24
CA SER A 201 -36.25 10.74 24.47
C SER A 201 -34.73 10.93 24.45
N ILE A 202 -34.10 10.75 25.61
CA ILE A 202 -32.64 10.76 25.77
C ILE A 202 -32.00 9.60 24.98
N VAL A 203 -32.67 8.44 24.92
CA VAL A 203 -32.19 7.29 24.12
C VAL A 203 -32.17 7.63 22.64
N CYS A 204 -33.22 8.26 22.11
CA CYS A 204 -33.24 8.68 20.70
C CYS A 204 -32.22 9.79 20.42
N ALA A 205 -31.98 10.71 21.36
CA ALA A 205 -30.93 11.72 21.22
C ALA A 205 -29.54 11.09 21.11
N CYS A 206 -29.23 10.09 21.95
CA CYS A 206 -27.99 9.33 21.85
C CYS A 206 -27.90 8.54 20.53
N LEU A 207 -28.99 7.88 20.10
CA LEU A 207 -29.05 7.20 18.81
C LEU A 207 -28.85 8.16 17.63
N CYS A 208 -29.34 9.41 17.71
CA CYS A 208 -29.08 10.41 16.67
C CYS A 208 -27.61 10.76 16.56
N ARG A 209 -26.92 10.94 17.70
CA ARG A 209 -25.46 11.15 17.72
C ARG A 209 -24.72 9.95 17.13
N TRP A 210 -25.12 8.74 17.53
CA TRP A 210 -24.56 7.51 16.98
C TRP A 210 -24.74 7.40 15.47
N ILE A 211 -25.93 7.70 14.92
CA ILE A 211 -26.18 7.66 13.48
C ILE A 211 -25.31 8.68 12.75
N SER A 212 -25.17 9.90 13.28
CA SER A 212 -24.30 10.92 12.68
C SER A 212 -22.85 10.47 12.64
N ALA A 213 -22.31 9.98 13.76
CA ALA A 213 -20.94 9.48 13.85
C ALA A 213 -20.72 8.24 12.95
N PHE A 214 -21.69 7.33 12.89
CA PHE A 214 -21.66 6.16 12.02
C PHE A 214 -21.62 6.55 10.54
N LEU A 215 -22.41 7.55 10.13
CA LEU A 215 -22.42 8.03 8.75
C LEU A 215 -21.16 8.81 8.39
N GLU A 216 -20.56 9.52 9.34
CA GLU A 216 -19.28 10.20 9.14
C GLU A 216 -18.14 9.20 8.90
N LEU A 217 -18.19 8.02 9.52
CA LEU A 217 -17.26 6.92 9.23
C LEU A 217 -17.49 6.25 7.87
N ALA A 218 -18.72 6.28 7.38
CA ALA A 218 -19.10 5.62 6.13
C ALA A 218 -18.81 6.45 4.87
N TRP A 219 -18.49 7.74 5.01
CA TRP A 219 -18.38 8.71 3.91
C TRP A 219 -16.94 8.95 3.44
#